data_AF-A0A5R8ZDI9-F1
#
_entry.id   AF-A0A5R8ZDI9-F1
#
_cell.length_a   1.000
_cell.length_b   1.000
_cell.length_c   1.000
_cell.angle_alpha   90.00
_cell.angle_beta   90.00
_cell.angle_gamma   90.00
#
_symmetry.space_group_name_H-M   'P 1'
#
loop_
_entity.id
_entity.type
_entity.pdbx_description
1 polymer ?
#
loop_
_entity_poly.entity_id
_entity_poly.type
_entity_poly.pdbx_seq_one_letter_code
_entity_poly.pdbx_strand_id
1 'polypeptide(L)'
;MNTRRSIWVTGASSGLGVALVERLLEQGHRVAASGRESQQLDQLNQHFGKQLLRLPGALHKAEQAQAAGQRLQEAWGTLDTLIINAGTCDYLDASLGVDRLFDTIVTSNLQASEHCLGAALGLLKAGNRPQVMAVLSRHAAQQLYNPNQPTTACNSLHHWLREQRPALSVLKIDLTVVAPQPLKSPLPLAMPEDWDPQRTAQELVARLDVRERELVLEVLNTDSLWPLPN
;
A
#
# COMPACT_ATOMS: atom_id res chain seq x y z
N MET A 1 -3.30 25.66 1.07
CA MET A 1 -4.64 25.20 0.68
C MET A 1 -4.48 23.77 0.20
N ASN A 2 -4.96 22.78 0.94
CA ASN A 2 -4.81 21.39 0.54
C ASN A 2 -5.80 21.10 -0.60
N THR A 3 -5.30 20.90 -1.82
CA THR A 3 -6.15 20.55 -2.96
C THR A 3 -6.68 19.13 -2.75
N ARG A 4 -7.99 18.94 -2.87
CA ARG A 4 -8.62 17.61 -2.89
C ARG A 4 -7.94 16.77 -3.97
N ARG A 5 -7.58 15.53 -3.62
CA ARG A 5 -6.89 14.57 -4.50
C ARG A 5 -7.71 13.30 -4.69
N SER A 6 -7.52 12.62 -5.80
CA SER A 6 -7.97 11.24 -6.02
C SER A 6 -6.85 10.27 -5.60
N ILE A 7 -7.16 9.37 -4.67
CA ILE A 7 -6.18 8.47 -4.06
C ILE A 7 -6.71 7.04 -4.09
N TRP A 8 -5.90 6.08 -4.53
CA TRP A 8 -6.23 4.66 -4.49
C TRP A 8 -5.36 3.98 -3.45
N VAL A 9 -5.99 3.37 -2.44
CA VAL A 9 -5.32 2.60 -1.38
C VAL A 9 -5.58 1.11 -1.60
N THR A 10 -4.52 0.32 -1.72
CA THR A 10 -4.59 -1.16 -1.75
C THR A 10 -4.52 -1.74 -0.34
N GLY A 11 -4.87 -3.03 -0.14
CA GLY A 11 -4.81 -3.66 1.19
C GLY A 11 -5.62 -2.91 2.25
N ALA A 12 -6.75 -2.34 1.87
CA ALA A 12 -7.49 -1.34 2.65
C ALA A 12 -8.56 -1.95 3.56
N SER A 13 -8.56 -3.27 3.78
CA SER A 13 -9.66 -3.96 4.47
C SER A 13 -9.54 -4.00 5.99
N SER A 14 -8.33 -3.82 6.53
CA SER A 14 -8.04 -3.81 7.98
C SER A 14 -6.80 -2.98 8.31
N GLY A 15 -6.51 -2.83 9.61
CA GLY A 15 -5.26 -2.28 10.13
C GLY A 15 -4.90 -0.92 9.54
N LEU A 16 -3.65 -0.77 9.13
CA LEU A 16 -3.13 0.46 8.53
C LEU A 16 -3.89 0.90 7.27
N GLY A 17 -4.35 -0.05 6.46
CA GLY A 17 -5.05 0.24 5.22
C GLY A 17 -6.37 0.98 5.44
N VAL A 18 -7.18 0.52 6.38
CA VAL A 18 -8.44 1.21 6.78
C VAL A 18 -8.13 2.57 7.39
N ALA A 19 -7.14 2.65 8.28
CA ALA A 19 -6.75 3.90 8.94
C ALA A 19 -6.28 4.95 7.92
N LEU A 20 -5.55 4.55 6.87
CA LEU A 20 -5.19 5.43 5.76
C LEU A 20 -6.42 5.92 5.00
N VAL A 21 -7.38 5.04 4.70
CA VAL A 21 -8.62 5.43 4.02
C VAL A 21 -9.39 6.46 4.84
N GLU A 22 -9.62 6.18 6.12
CA GLU A 22 -10.31 7.09 7.05
C GLU A 22 -9.61 8.45 7.10
N ARG A 23 -8.29 8.47 7.33
CA ARG A 23 -7.52 9.71 7.46
C ARG A 23 -7.54 10.57 6.19
N LEU A 24 -7.47 9.94 5.03
CA LEU A 24 -7.53 10.63 3.74
C LEU A 24 -8.92 11.21 3.47
N LEU A 25 -9.98 10.48 3.85
CA LEU A 25 -11.36 10.95 3.74
C LEU A 25 -11.64 12.13 4.69
N GLU A 26 -11.12 12.09 5.92
CA GLU A 26 -11.20 13.22 6.87
C GLU A 26 -10.55 14.50 6.33
N GLN A 27 -9.48 14.39 5.55
CA GLN A 27 -8.83 15.52 4.89
C GLN A 27 -9.55 15.98 3.61
N GLY A 28 -10.68 15.35 3.27
CA GLY A 28 -11.53 15.70 2.14
C GLY A 28 -11.04 15.17 0.80
N HIS A 29 -10.10 14.22 0.77
CA HIS A 29 -9.71 13.54 -0.47
C HIS A 29 -10.81 12.59 -0.95
N ARG A 30 -10.78 12.23 -2.24
CA ARG A 30 -11.57 11.12 -2.77
C ARG A 30 -10.70 9.87 -2.70
N VAL A 31 -11.21 8.81 -2.09
CA VAL A 31 -10.43 7.60 -1.81
C VAL A 31 -11.08 6.39 -2.46
N ALA A 32 -10.30 5.63 -3.23
CA ALA A 32 -10.68 4.34 -3.76
C ALA A 32 -9.99 3.31 -2.88
N ALA A 33 -10.75 2.37 -2.33
CA ALA A 33 -10.25 1.38 -1.38
C ALA A 33 -10.40 -0.02 -1.95
N SER A 34 -9.28 -0.72 -2.12
CA SER A 34 -9.24 -2.12 -2.54
C SER A 34 -8.83 -3.03 -1.40
N GLY A 35 -9.58 -4.11 -1.24
CA GLY A 35 -9.36 -5.14 -0.24
C GLY A 35 -10.53 -6.11 -0.22
N ARG A 36 -10.54 -7.02 0.76
CA ARG A 36 -11.70 -7.87 1.07
C ARG A 36 -12.90 -7.04 1.54
N GLU A 37 -14.04 -7.71 1.66
CA GLU A 37 -15.17 -7.20 2.42
C GLU A 37 -14.73 -6.81 3.83
N SER A 38 -15.18 -5.64 4.28
CA SER A 38 -14.76 -5.02 5.53
C SER A 38 -15.89 -4.16 6.07
N GLN A 39 -16.36 -4.50 7.26
CA GLN A 39 -17.38 -3.74 7.97
C GLN A 39 -16.91 -2.31 8.28
N GLN A 40 -15.61 -2.12 8.52
CA GLN A 40 -15.04 -0.79 8.73
C GLN A 40 -15.13 0.07 7.47
N LEU A 41 -14.79 -0.49 6.30
CA LEU A 41 -14.99 0.21 5.04
C LEU A 41 -16.46 0.47 4.73
N ASP A 42 -17.39 -0.39 5.19
CA ASP A 42 -18.83 -0.17 5.03
C ASP A 42 -19.31 1.02 5.87
N GLN A 43 -18.84 1.11 7.12
CA GLN A 43 -19.12 2.24 8.02
C GLN A 43 -18.55 3.55 7.44
N LEU A 44 -17.30 3.54 6.95
CA LEU A 44 -16.71 4.70 6.28
C LEU A 44 -17.50 5.10 5.03
N ASN A 45 -17.99 4.13 4.25
CA ASN A 45 -18.79 4.41 3.07
C ASN A 45 -20.15 5.03 3.43
N GLN A 46 -20.77 4.62 4.54
CA GLN A 46 -21.99 5.25 5.05
C GLN A 46 -21.74 6.69 5.51
N HIS A 47 -20.61 6.96 6.14
CA HIS A 47 -20.27 8.28 6.65
C HIS A 47 -19.84 9.27 5.55
N PHE A 48 -18.94 8.84 4.66
CA PHE A 48 -18.30 9.72 3.66
C PHE A 48 -18.96 9.65 2.27
N GLY A 49 -19.84 8.68 2.04
CA GLY A 49 -20.64 8.53 0.81
C GLY A 49 -19.76 8.48 -0.44
N LYS A 50 -20.08 9.33 -1.43
CA LYS A 50 -19.42 9.38 -2.74
C LYS A 50 -17.93 9.74 -2.71
N GLN A 51 -17.38 10.12 -1.55
CA GLN A 51 -15.93 10.33 -1.40
C GLN A 51 -15.17 9.00 -1.36
N LEU A 52 -15.81 7.91 -0.93
CA LEU A 52 -15.23 6.57 -0.92
C LEU A 52 -15.74 5.75 -2.11
N LEU A 53 -14.84 5.19 -2.90
CA LEU A 53 -15.12 4.22 -3.95
C LEU A 53 -14.59 2.85 -3.52
N ARG A 54 -15.49 1.87 -3.35
CA ARG A 54 -15.10 0.50 -3.02
C ARG A 54 -14.69 -0.26 -4.29
N LEU A 55 -13.49 -0.82 -4.28
CA LEU A 55 -12.93 -1.60 -5.38
C LEU A 55 -12.58 -3.01 -4.88
N PRO A 56 -13.58 -3.88 -4.67
CA PRO A 56 -13.35 -5.23 -4.17
C PRO A 56 -12.58 -6.07 -5.19
N GLY A 57 -11.67 -6.91 -4.70
CA GLY A 57 -10.96 -7.88 -5.53
C GLY A 57 -9.58 -8.24 -5.00
N ALA A 58 -9.15 -9.46 -5.31
CA ALA A 58 -7.84 -10.00 -5.07
C ALA A 58 -6.82 -9.45 -6.05
N LEU A 59 -6.14 -8.38 -5.64
CA LEU A 59 -5.21 -7.63 -6.49
C LEU A 59 -3.98 -8.42 -6.96
N HIS A 60 -3.64 -9.54 -6.29
CA HIS A 60 -2.62 -10.46 -6.79
C HIS A 60 -3.05 -11.20 -8.08
N LYS A 61 -4.33 -11.13 -8.46
CA LYS A 61 -4.85 -11.61 -9.74
C LYS A 61 -4.93 -10.44 -10.73
N ALA A 62 -4.20 -10.53 -11.84
CA ALA A 62 -4.08 -9.47 -12.83
C ALA A 62 -5.43 -8.94 -13.33
N GLU A 63 -6.37 -9.84 -13.64
CA GLU A 63 -7.71 -9.49 -14.11
C GLU A 63 -8.50 -8.64 -13.09
N GLN A 64 -8.35 -8.92 -11.79
CA GLN A 64 -9.07 -8.19 -10.75
C GLN A 64 -8.46 -6.80 -10.51
N ALA A 65 -7.13 -6.69 -10.58
CA ALA A 65 -6.46 -5.39 -10.54
C ALA A 65 -6.82 -4.52 -11.77
N GLN A 66 -6.87 -5.13 -12.95
CA GLN A 66 -7.32 -4.45 -14.17
C GLN A 66 -8.77 -3.97 -14.04
N ALA A 67 -9.68 -4.81 -13.55
CA ALA A 67 -11.07 -4.43 -13.32
C ALA A 67 -11.21 -3.29 -12.30
N ALA A 68 -10.37 -3.27 -11.25
CA ALA A 68 -10.31 -2.17 -10.30
C ALA A 68 -9.87 -0.86 -10.98
N GLY A 69 -8.84 -0.90 -11.82
CA GLY A 69 -8.39 0.25 -12.61
C GLY A 69 -9.45 0.75 -13.60
N GLN A 70 -10.19 -0.16 -14.25
CA GLN A 70 -11.29 0.20 -15.16
C GLN A 70 -12.42 0.91 -14.43
N ARG A 71 -12.87 0.39 -13.28
CA ARG A 71 -13.89 1.06 -12.44
C ARG A 71 -13.42 2.44 -11.97
N LEU A 72 -12.15 2.57 -11.62
CA LEU A 72 -11.55 3.84 -11.22
C LEU A 72 -11.53 4.85 -12.39
N GLN A 73 -11.19 4.38 -13.60
CA GLN A 73 -11.27 5.16 -14.84
C GLN A 73 -12.69 5.62 -15.14
N GLU A 74 -13.68 4.74 -15.04
CA GLU A 74 -15.09 5.07 -15.27
C GLU A 74 -15.61 6.09 -14.26
N ALA A 75 -15.24 5.93 -12.99
CA ALA A 75 -15.74 6.79 -11.93
C ALA A 75 -15.08 8.18 -11.95
N TRP A 76 -13.75 8.25 -12.14
CA TRP A 76 -12.96 9.44 -11.84
C TRP A 76 -12.10 9.92 -13.01
N GLY A 77 -11.76 9.05 -13.95
CA GLY A 77 -10.96 9.34 -15.15
C GLY A 77 -9.48 9.65 -14.91
N THR A 78 -9.07 9.87 -13.66
CA THR A 78 -7.72 10.31 -13.26
C THR A 78 -7.38 9.78 -11.87
N LEU A 79 -6.09 9.71 -11.55
CA LEU A 79 -5.60 9.35 -10.23
C LEU A 79 -4.39 10.22 -9.84
N ASP A 80 -4.40 10.84 -8.67
CA ASP A 80 -3.26 11.66 -8.20
C ASP A 80 -2.27 10.85 -7.36
N THR A 81 -2.74 9.81 -6.66
CA THR A 81 -1.88 9.01 -5.78
C THR A 81 -2.31 7.56 -5.76
N LEU A 82 -1.35 6.66 -5.99
CA LEU A 82 -1.50 5.24 -5.65
C LEU A 82 -0.74 4.97 -4.33
N ILE A 83 -1.46 4.51 -3.31
CA ILE A 83 -0.86 3.99 -2.09
C ILE A 83 -0.87 2.47 -2.14
N ILE A 84 0.31 1.88 -2.34
CA ILE A 84 0.52 0.44 -2.26
C ILE A 84 0.77 0.10 -0.79
N ASN A 85 -0.26 -0.29 -0.05
CA ASN A 85 -0.11 -0.78 1.33
C ASN A 85 0.14 -2.30 1.29
N ALA A 86 1.42 -2.66 1.19
CA ALA A 86 1.87 -4.04 1.12
C ALA A 86 2.29 -4.53 2.51
N GLY A 87 1.32 -5.06 3.24
CA GLY A 87 1.54 -5.72 4.52
C GLY A 87 0.44 -6.67 4.94
N THR A 88 -0.69 -6.67 4.24
CA THR A 88 -1.84 -7.52 4.55
C THR A 88 -1.81 -8.84 3.80
N CYS A 89 -2.18 -9.87 4.54
CA CYS A 89 -2.48 -11.22 4.11
C CYS A 89 -3.95 -11.33 3.64
N ASP A 90 -4.45 -10.34 2.89
CA ASP A 90 -5.89 -10.19 2.58
C ASP A 90 -6.46 -11.37 1.78
N TYR A 91 -5.61 -12.25 1.23
CA TYR A 91 -6.04 -13.31 0.32
C TYR A 91 -5.52 -14.69 0.69
N LEU A 92 -4.86 -14.85 1.84
CA LEU A 92 -4.35 -16.17 2.23
C LEU A 92 -5.42 -16.99 2.93
N ASP A 93 -5.37 -18.29 2.65
CA ASP A 93 -6.13 -19.30 3.34
C ASP A 93 -5.56 -19.50 4.75
N ALA A 94 -6.42 -19.37 5.77
CA ALA A 94 -6.05 -19.56 7.17
C ALA A 94 -5.53 -20.99 7.47
N SER A 95 -5.71 -21.96 6.56
CA SER A 95 -5.20 -23.32 6.70
C SER A 95 -3.74 -23.51 6.28
N LEU A 96 -3.05 -22.47 5.78
CA LEU A 96 -1.65 -22.57 5.38
C LEU A 96 -0.74 -22.73 6.61
N GLY A 97 0.11 -23.75 6.59
CA GLY A 97 1.19 -23.90 7.56
C GLY A 97 2.14 -22.70 7.53
N VAL A 98 2.70 -22.35 8.70
CA VAL A 98 3.56 -21.18 8.93
C VAL A 98 4.69 -21.07 7.89
N ASP A 99 5.29 -22.20 7.51
CA ASP A 99 6.39 -22.26 6.53
C ASP A 99 6.01 -21.76 5.13
N ARG A 100 4.74 -21.94 4.71
CA ARG A 100 4.25 -21.49 3.39
C ARG A 100 3.61 -20.10 3.43
N LEU A 101 3.26 -19.63 4.62
CA LEU A 101 2.57 -18.37 4.82
C LEU A 101 3.43 -17.19 4.35
N PHE A 102 4.71 -17.18 4.73
CA PHE A 102 5.64 -16.11 4.39
C PHE A 102 5.83 -15.97 2.86
N ASP A 103 6.18 -17.05 2.17
CA ASP A 103 6.39 -17.05 0.71
C ASP A 103 5.14 -16.59 -0.04
N THR A 104 3.97 -17.00 0.45
CA THR A 104 2.70 -16.61 -0.17
C THR A 104 2.38 -15.13 0.08
N ILE A 105 2.68 -14.58 1.27
CA ILE A 105 2.54 -13.13 1.55
C ILE A 105 3.43 -12.33 0.60
N VAL A 106 4.72 -12.68 0.51
CA VAL A 106 5.69 -11.92 -0.31
C VAL A 106 5.31 -11.99 -1.79
N THR A 107 4.98 -13.19 -2.29
CA THR A 107 4.58 -13.38 -3.69
C THR A 107 3.29 -12.62 -4.01
N SER A 108 2.28 -12.72 -3.14
CA SER A 108 0.99 -12.03 -3.33
C SER A 108 1.15 -10.52 -3.31
N ASN A 109 1.97 -9.99 -2.40
CA ASN A 109 2.25 -8.56 -2.31
C ASN A 109 3.02 -8.04 -3.53
N LEU A 110 3.99 -8.80 -4.05
CA LEU A 110 4.72 -8.46 -5.26
C LEU A 110 3.77 -8.39 -6.46
N GLN A 111 3.01 -9.46 -6.70
CA GLN A 111 2.02 -9.52 -7.78
C GLN A 111 0.97 -8.41 -7.67
N ALA A 112 0.43 -8.18 -6.48
CA ALA A 112 -0.54 -7.11 -6.26
C ALA A 112 0.05 -5.73 -6.57
N SER A 113 1.29 -5.49 -6.17
CA SER A 113 1.99 -4.21 -6.43
C SER A 113 2.23 -4.00 -7.92
N GLU A 114 2.72 -5.04 -8.62
CA GLU A 114 2.93 -5.03 -10.07
C GLU A 114 1.63 -4.74 -10.83
N HIS A 115 0.58 -5.51 -10.55
CA HIS A 115 -0.70 -5.37 -11.24
C HIS A 115 -1.38 -4.04 -10.96
N CYS A 116 -1.35 -3.56 -9.70
CA CYS A 116 -1.98 -2.28 -9.34
C CYS A 116 -1.22 -1.10 -9.95
N LEU A 117 0.11 -1.13 -9.94
CA LEU A 117 0.90 -0.10 -10.60
C LEU A 117 0.57 -0.08 -12.10
N GLY A 118 0.58 -1.24 -12.76
CA GLY A 118 0.21 -1.36 -14.17
C GLY A 118 -1.18 -0.79 -14.48
N ALA A 119 -2.19 -1.15 -13.68
CA ALA A 119 -3.55 -0.65 -13.83
C ALA A 119 -3.69 0.87 -13.55
N ALA A 120 -2.87 1.42 -12.67
CA ALA A 120 -2.91 2.83 -12.29
C ALA A 120 -2.11 3.74 -13.23
N LEU A 121 -1.12 3.23 -13.98
CA LEU A 121 -0.18 4.06 -14.75
C LEU A 121 -0.86 5.05 -15.70
N GLY A 122 -1.90 4.61 -16.43
CA GLY A 122 -2.65 5.49 -17.33
C GLY A 122 -3.36 6.63 -16.59
N LEU A 123 -3.99 6.31 -15.45
CA LEU A 123 -4.70 7.24 -14.60
C LEU A 123 -3.76 8.25 -13.92
N LEU A 124 -2.60 7.77 -13.45
CA LEU A 124 -1.56 8.59 -12.82
C LEU A 124 -1.00 9.61 -13.81
N LYS A 125 -0.74 9.22 -15.07
CA LYS A 125 -0.28 10.16 -16.11
C LYS A 125 -1.25 11.32 -16.35
N ALA A 126 -2.55 11.08 -16.17
CA ALA A 126 -3.60 12.08 -16.32
C ALA A 126 -3.89 12.86 -15.02
N GLY A 127 -3.30 12.43 -13.89
CA GLY A 127 -3.49 13.05 -12.57
C GLY A 127 -2.71 14.34 -12.38
N ASN A 128 -3.07 15.05 -11.32
CA ASN A 128 -2.40 16.27 -10.89
C ASN A 128 -1.32 15.95 -9.86
N ARG A 129 -0.06 16.28 -10.17
CA ARG A 129 1.12 15.95 -9.35
C ARG A 129 1.12 14.46 -8.95
N PRO A 130 1.11 13.53 -9.92
CA PRO A 130 0.94 12.12 -9.61
C PRO A 130 2.09 11.55 -8.77
N GLN A 131 1.77 10.60 -7.89
CA GLN A 131 2.76 9.87 -7.13
C GLN A 131 2.32 8.45 -6.78
N VAL A 132 3.30 7.64 -6.41
CA VAL A 132 3.13 6.34 -5.79
C VAL A 132 3.78 6.38 -4.41
N MET A 133 3.05 5.96 -3.38
CA MET A 133 3.59 5.71 -2.05
C MET A 133 3.46 4.22 -1.74
N ALA A 134 4.57 3.51 -1.67
CA ALA A 134 4.58 2.10 -1.32
C ALA A 134 4.96 1.94 0.16
N VAL A 135 4.02 1.47 0.98
CA VAL A 135 4.21 1.22 2.40
C VAL A 135 4.40 -0.28 2.60
N LEU A 136 5.60 -0.65 3.05
CA LEU A 136 6.02 -2.04 3.21
C LEU A 136 6.08 -2.38 4.69
N SER A 137 5.31 -3.39 5.10
CA SER A 137 5.53 -4.04 6.41
C SER A 137 6.92 -4.68 6.46
N ARG A 138 7.40 -5.02 7.67
CA ARG A 138 8.62 -5.83 7.84
C ARG A 138 8.60 -7.09 6.98
N HIS A 139 7.48 -7.82 6.97
CA HIS A 139 7.34 -9.06 6.20
C HIS A 139 7.41 -8.83 4.68
N ALA A 140 6.79 -7.75 4.18
CA ALA A 140 6.84 -7.41 2.76
C ALA A 140 8.19 -6.80 2.33
N ALA A 141 8.92 -6.19 3.27
CA ALA A 141 10.26 -5.67 3.08
C ALA A 141 11.34 -6.77 3.18
N GLN A 142 11.03 -7.89 3.84
CA GLN A 142 11.90 -9.05 3.93
C GLN A 142 11.94 -9.77 2.57
N GLN A 143 13.16 -10.12 2.15
CA GLN A 143 13.44 -10.94 0.96
C GLN A 143 12.63 -12.25 1.04
N LEU A 144 12.20 -12.81 -0.10
CA LEU A 144 11.82 -14.23 -0.14
C LEU A 144 12.89 -15.00 0.63
N TYR A 145 12.50 -15.71 1.69
CA TYR A 145 13.36 -16.15 2.80
C TYR A 145 14.31 -17.26 2.35
N ASN A 146 15.28 -16.89 1.52
CA ASN A 146 16.43 -17.69 1.23
C ASN A 146 17.67 -16.83 1.52
N PRO A 147 18.24 -16.92 2.73
CA PRO A 147 19.45 -16.16 3.08
C PRO A 147 20.65 -16.50 2.18
N ASN A 148 20.56 -17.57 1.38
CA ASN A 148 21.59 -18.00 0.43
C ASN A 148 21.37 -17.48 -1.00
N GLN A 149 20.31 -16.71 -1.27
CA GLN A 149 20.05 -16.15 -2.59
C GLN A 149 20.28 -14.63 -2.63
N PRO A 150 20.81 -14.09 -3.73
CA PRO A 150 20.91 -12.66 -3.92
C PRO A 150 19.52 -12.02 -4.03
N THR A 151 19.39 -10.79 -3.56
CA THR A 151 18.19 -9.98 -3.77
C THR A 151 18.09 -9.57 -5.24
N THR A 152 16.91 -9.76 -5.82
CA THR A 152 16.54 -9.39 -7.18
C THR A 152 15.13 -8.79 -7.18
N ALA A 153 14.72 -8.14 -8.27
CA ALA A 153 13.36 -7.60 -8.39
C ALA A 153 12.28 -8.70 -8.29
N CYS A 154 12.56 -9.92 -8.73
CA CYS A 154 11.61 -11.03 -8.67
C CYS A 154 11.39 -11.58 -7.25
N ASN A 155 12.27 -11.26 -6.29
CA ASN A 155 12.23 -11.82 -4.93
C ASN A 155 12.20 -10.77 -3.81
N SER A 156 12.12 -9.50 -4.17
CA SER A 156 12.04 -8.39 -3.21
C SER A 156 11.21 -7.26 -3.77
N LEU A 157 10.06 -7.05 -3.15
CA LEU A 157 9.17 -5.93 -3.49
C LEU A 157 9.88 -4.57 -3.31
N HIS A 158 10.68 -4.41 -2.26
CA HIS A 158 11.48 -3.21 -2.05
C HIS A 158 12.47 -2.96 -3.20
N HIS A 159 13.17 -4.01 -3.68
CA HIS A 159 14.09 -3.88 -4.81
C HIS A 159 13.34 -3.57 -6.12
N TRP A 160 12.26 -4.30 -6.40
CA TRP A 160 11.41 -4.08 -7.57
C TRP A 160 10.88 -2.65 -7.64
N LEU A 161 10.37 -2.09 -6.53
CA LEU A 161 9.89 -0.71 -6.45
C LEU A 161 11.00 0.29 -6.82
N ARG A 162 12.22 0.06 -6.33
CA ARG A 162 13.36 0.93 -6.65
C ARG A 162 13.71 0.90 -8.13
N GLU A 163 13.60 -0.26 -8.78
CA GLU A 163 13.79 -0.38 -10.23
C GLU A 163 12.71 0.35 -11.05
N GLN A 164 11.51 0.58 -10.49
CA GLN A 164 10.47 1.36 -11.18
C GLN A 164 10.77 2.87 -11.23
N ARG A 165 11.68 3.37 -10.39
CA ARG A 165 11.96 4.82 -10.28
C ARG A 165 12.32 5.49 -11.60
N PRO A 166 13.23 4.97 -12.45
CA PRO A 166 13.58 5.62 -13.70
C PRO A 166 12.37 5.72 -14.65
N ALA A 167 11.59 4.64 -14.77
CA ALA A 167 10.39 4.61 -15.61
C ALA A 167 9.33 5.60 -15.13
N LEU A 168 9.05 5.64 -13.81
CA LEU A 168 8.11 6.59 -13.22
C LEU A 168 8.58 8.04 -13.34
N SER A 169 9.89 8.28 -13.19
CA SER A 169 10.48 9.63 -13.34
C SER A 169 10.33 10.18 -14.76
N VAL A 170 10.47 9.35 -15.80
CA VAL A 170 10.20 9.77 -17.21
C VAL A 170 8.75 10.22 -17.37
N LEU A 171 7.84 9.58 -16.65
CA LEU A 171 6.41 9.91 -16.63
C LEU A 171 6.06 11.06 -15.67
N LYS A 172 7.05 11.64 -14.97
CA LYS A 172 6.88 12.67 -13.93
C LYS A 172 5.98 12.22 -12.78
N ILE A 173 6.04 10.93 -12.44
CA ILE A 173 5.37 10.33 -11.30
C ILE A 173 6.41 10.12 -10.21
N ASP A 174 6.18 10.70 -9.03
CA ASP A 174 7.08 10.51 -7.89
C ASP A 174 6.88 9.13 -7.26
N LEU A 175 7.93 8.56 -6.67
CA LEU A 175 7.85 7.32 -5.90
C LEU A 175 8.45 7.51 -4.52
N THR A 176 7.63 7.32 -3.50
CA THR A 176 8.03 7.20 -2.10
C THR A 176 7.96 5.72 -1.70
N VAL A 177 9.05 5.18 -1.19
CA VAL A 177 9.07 3.85 -0.59
C VAL A 177 9.22 4.03 0.92
N VAL A 178 8.23 3.55 1.66
CA VAL A 178 8.18 3.57 3.11
C VAL A 178 8.45 2.17 3.61
N ALA A 179 9.53 1.97 4.35
CA ALA A 179 9.92 0.67 4.86
C ALA A 179 10.58 0.79 6.25
N PRO A 180 10.59 -0.26 7.07
CA PRO A 180 11.40 -0.26 8.29
C PRO A 180 12.89 -0.23 7.94
N GLN A 181 13.74 0.07 8.92
CA GLN A 181 15.19 -0.02 8.76
C GLN A 181 15.59 -1.42 8.23
N PRO A 182 16.59 -1.51 7.34
CA PRO A 182 17.13 -2.81 6.92
C PRO A 182 17.62 -3.61 8.14
N LEU A 183 17.36 -4.92 8.20
CA LEU A 183 17.78 -5.82 9.29
C LEU A 183 19.26 -5.76 9.67
N LYS A 184 20.13 -5.29 8.76
CA LYS A 184 21.57 -5.11 9.01
C LYS A 184 21.90 -3.83 9.79
N SER A 185 20.92 -2.97 10.04
CA SER A 185 21.06 -1.76 10.84
C SER A 185 20.55 -2.06 12.25
N PRO A 186 21.25 -1.61 13.31
CA PRO A 186 20.80 -1.84 14.68
C PRO A 186 19.44 -1.19 14.90
N LEU A 187 18.47 -1.96 15.40
CA LEU A 187 17.19 -1.42 15.87
C LEU A 187 17.47 -0.41 16.99
N PRO A 188 16.74 0.71 17.06
CA PRO A 188 16.82 1.58 18.22
C PRO A 188 16.43 0.83 19.48
N LEU A 189 17.16 1.10 20.55
CA LEU A 189 17.01 0.48 21.87
C LEU A 189 15.64 0.73 22.52
N ALA A 190 14.88 1.71 22.03
CA ALA A 190 13.51 1.99 22.43
C ALA A 190 12.72 2.47 21.22
N MET A 191 11.57 1.84 20.95
CA MET A 191 10.54 2.39 20.08
C MET A 191 9.88 3.56 20.84
N PRO A 192 9.93 4.81 20.34
CA PRO A 192 9.25 5.91 21.00
C PRO A 192 7.75 5.82 20.71
N GLU A 193 6.95 5.79 21.79
CA GLU A 193 5.47 5.81 21.85
C GLU A 193 4.68 4.56 21.42
N ASP A 194 3.47 4.43 21.96
CA ASP A 194 2.45 3.46 21.56
C ASP A 194 1.91 3.81 20.17
N TRP A 195 2.55 3.27 19.14
CA TRP A 195 2.08 3.41 17.78
C TRP A 195 0.93 2.44 17.46
N ASP A 196 -0.07 2.95 16.78
CA ASP A 196 -1.23 2.20 16.26
C ASP A 196 -1.44 2.51 14.76
N PRO A 197 -2.37 1.82 14.07
CA PRO A 197 -2.70 2.10 12.67
C PRO A 197 -3.05 3.56 12.40
N GLN A 198 -3.74 4.22 13.33
CA GLN A 198 -4.26 5.58 13.19
C GLN A 198 -3.14 6.62 13.23
N ARG A 199 -2.24 6.54 14.21
CA ARG A 199 -1.05 7.38 14.31
C ARG A 199 -0.12 7.18 13.12
N THR A 200 0.06 5.92 12.70
CA THR A 200 0.88 5.60 11.52
C THR A 200 0.28 6.19 10.25
N ALA A 201 -1.03 6.05 10.05
CA ALA A 201 -1.73 6.68 8.93
C ALA A 201 -1.64 8.21 8.98
N GLN A 202 -1.79 8.81 10.15
CA GLN A 202 -1.64 10.26 10.32
C GLN A 202 -0.25 10.74 9.89
N GLU A 203 0.82 10.06 10.30
CA GLU A 203 2.19 10.42 9.94
C GLU A 203 2.45 10.28 8.43
N LEU A 204 2.00 9.16 7.85
CA LEU A 204 2.14 8.91 6.41
C LEU A 204 1.40 9.95 5.57
N VAL A 205 0.17 10.28 5.94
CA VAL A 205 -0.63 11.28 5.23
C VAL A 205 -0.03 12.68 5.39
N ALA A 206 0.49 13.03 6.57
CA ALA A 206 1.17 14.31 6.79
C ALA A 206 2.41 14.48 5.90
N ARG A 207 3.09 13.38 5.56
CA ARG A 207 4.27 13.38 4.68
C ARG A 207 3.99 13.18 3.21
N LEU A 208 2.72 12.97 2.82
CA LEU A 208 2.33 12.68 1.44
C LEU A 208 2.77 13.77 0.44
N ASP A 209 2.94 15.00 0.89
CA ASP A 209 3.39 16.13 0.06
C ASP A 209 4.89 16.36 0.05
N VAL A 210 5.63 15.74 0.97
CA VAL A 210 7.09 15.85 1.06
C VAL A 210 7.76 15.05 -0.05
N ARG A 211 7.17 13.92 -0.45
CA ARG A 211 7.65 13.05 -1.55
C ARG A 211 9.08 12.55 -1.34
N GLU A 212 9.37 12.16 -0.11
CA GLU A 212 10.65 11.53 0.24
C GLU A 212 10.86 10.30 -0.63
N ARG A 213 12.04 10.15 -1.22
CA ARG A 213 12.32 8.98 -2.07
C ARG A 213 12.25 7.69 -1.25
N GLU A 214 12.89 7.71 -0.09
CA GLU A 214 12.94 6.64 0.88
C GLU A 214 12.54 7.23 2.23
N LEU A 215 11.53 6.65 2.88
CA LEU A 215 11.08 7.04 4.21
C LEU A 215 11.21 5.84 5.14
N VAL A 216 12.03 5.99 6.17
CA VAL A 216 12.19 4.97 7.20
C VAL A 216 11.18 5.23 8.32
N LEU A 217 10.29 4.27 8.54
CA LEU A 217 9.37 4.25 9.69
C LEU A 217 9.53 2.94 10.45
N GLU A 218 10.14 3.01 11.63
CA GLU A 218 10.49 1.83 12.44
C GLU A 218 9.27 1.10 13.00
N VAL A 219 8.15 1.81 13.12
CA VAL A 219 6.86 1.28 13.57
C VAL A 219 6.34 0.15 12.67
N LEU A 220 6.76 0.10 11.40
CA LEU A 220 6.35 -0.93 10.42
C LEU A 220 6.88 -2.34 10.78
N ASN A 221 7.57 -2.48 11.92
CA ASN A 221 7.92 -3.75 12.57
C ASN A 221 6.81 -4.36 13.44
N THR A 222 5.72 -3.64 13.70
CA THR A 222 4.66 -4.12 14.61
C THR A 222 3.56 -4.89 13.86
N ASP A 223 3.28 -6.12 14.30
CA ASP A 223 2.23 -6.97 13.73
C ASP A 223 0.82 -6.37 13.92
N SER A 224 0.65 -5.48 14.90
CA SER A 224 -0.61 -4.78 15.18
C SER A 224 -1.06 -3.88 14.02
N LEU A 225 -0.16 -3.46 13.13
CA LEU A 225 -0.49 -2.67 11.94
C LEU A 225 -1.14 -3.51 10.82
N TRP A 226 -0.89 -4.83 10.83
CA TRP A 226 -1.41 -5.78 9.86
C TRP A 226 -1.79 -7.09 10.55
N PRO A 227 -2.93 -7.12 11.28
CA PRO A 227 -3.35 -8.32 11.96
C PRO A 227 -3.54 -9.46 10.96
N LEU A 228 -2.91 -10.61 11.22
CA LEU A 228 -3.13 -11.82 10.45
C LEU A 228 -4.58 -12.30 10.65
N PRO A 229 -5.22 -12.89 9.62
CA PRO A 229 -6.51 -13.54 9.82
C PRO A 229 -6.36 -14.67 10.86
N ASN A 230 -7.26 -14.67 11.85
CA ASN A 230 -7.38 -15.76 12.83
C ASN A 230 -7.88 -17.05 12.17
#